data_AF-A0A418DYK4-F1
#
_entry.id   AF-A0A418DYK4-F1
#
_cell.length_a   1.000
_cell.length_b   1.000
_cell.length_c   1.000
_cell.angle_alpha   90.00
_cell.angle_beta   90.00
_cell.angle_gamma   90.00
#
_symmetry.space_group_name_H-M   'P 1'
#
loop_
_entity.id
_entity.type
_entity.pdbx_description
1 polymer ?
#
loop_
_entity_poly.entity_id
_entity_poly.type
_entity_poly.pdbx_seq_one_letter_code
_entity_poly.pdbx_strand_id
1 'polypeptide(L)'
;MDIQTDAASIVRYFHYDHKIVAKSILNIFKRHMKATPPSSLLHQLAADLELVRQDVVPLLQYAVVDRGLAMEPHVYLSWLQTAPMESAAPVLLQCLPSIFQNRLDHDESTEIVRTGVRQCFRQGRVALGLALSNAAMSYYEEHSEKDSDIGLTWVTSALEAIRTDVTATDVATADESAIVALYLHPRVSTEIPSVLVDKSDLLRCHDADYLSQLDDVCQLPHHHLTPDTYCCSDTGVAAHMSAGIVLSLVDKVVHGVARNGFAIVRPPGHHAEPTHAMGFCMFNNVAVAAAAAVAKFGLKRVLILDWDIHHGNGTEHMFEADPTVLYCSLHRYDDQGAFYPGTGAPDSVGSGAGTGFNVNVGWPGGGVGDAEYLAAFDSLLMPIFRAYAPELVLVSAGFDSALGDPLGRCRLTPPGYAHLTHMLSSLAEGKIVLALENVCVCGVCSQIFAWACK
;
A
#
# COMPACT_ATOMS: atom_id res chain seq x y z
N MET A 1 54.57 -14.79 4.27
CA MET A 1 54.45 -13.61 3.39
C MET A 1 53.23 -12.85 3.88
N ASP A 2 53.45 -11.60 4.27
CA ASP A 2 52.60 -10.82 5.16
C ASP A 2 51.48 -10.10 4.40
N ILE A 3 50.22 -10.35 4.74
CA ILE A 3 49.04 -9.83 4.02
C ILE A 3 48.94 -8.30 4.10
N GLN A 4 49.55 -7.67 5.11
CA GLN A 4 49.60 -6.21 5.21
C GLN A 4 50.37 -5.56 4.06
N THR A 5 51.38 -6.23 3.50
CA THR A 5 52.16 -5.72 2.36
C THR A 5 51.42 -5.92 1.03
N ASP A 6 50.38 -6.76 1.01
CA ASP A 6 49.60 -7.09 -0.19
C ASP A 6 48.30 -6.29 -0.31
N ALA A 7 47.70 -5.79 0.77
CA ALA A 7 46.47 -4.99 0.68
C ALA A 7 46.65 -3.71 -0.17
N ALA A 8 47.80 -3.04 -0.06
CA ALA A 8 48.14 -1.87 -0.87
C ALA A 8 48.45 -2.23 -2.34
N SER A 9 48.98 -3.43 -2.59
CA SER A 9 49.28 -3.97 -3.93
C SER A 9 48.01 -4.46 -4.63
N ILE A 10 47.08 -5.05 -3.88
CA ILE A 10 45.75 -5.43 -4.31
C ILE A 10 44.95 -4.19 -4.71
N VAL A 11 44.96 -3.12 -3.90
CA VAL A 11 44.29 -1.84 -4.21
C VAL A 11 44.81 -1.17 -5.49
N ARG A 12 46.10 -1.29 -5.83
CA ARG A 12 46.66 -0.74 -7.09
C ARG A 12 46.28 -1.53 -8.35
N TYR A 13 45.83 -2.78 -8.21
CA TYR A 13 45.38 -3.60 -9.34
C TYR A 13 43.94 -3.25 -9.80
N PHE A 14 43.19 -2.42 -9.06
CA PHE A 14 41.77 -2.10 -9.26
C PHE A 14 41.41 -1.22 -10.49
N HIS A 15 42.33 -1.01 -11.43
CA HIS A 15 42.05 -0.15 -12.60
C HIS A 15 41.97 -0.88 -13.94
N TYR A 16 42.31 -2.16 -14.04
CA TYR A 16 42.28 -2.88 -15.32
C TYR A 16 41.87 -4.36 -15.11
N ASP A 17 40.75 -4.76 -15.71
CA ASP A 17 40.20 -6.14 -15.86
C ASP A 17 39.40 -6.82 -14.72
N HIS A 18 38.38 -6.11 -14.20
CA HIS A 18 37.54 -6.53 -13.06
C HIS A 18 36.28 -7.36 -13.43
N LYS A 19 36.44 -8.63 -13.83
CA LYS A 19 35.30 -9.59 -13.86
C LYS A 19 35.57 -10.94 -13.18
N ILE A 20 36.82 -11.38 -13.14
CA ILE A 20 37.22 -12.70 -12.59
C ILE A 20 37.88 -12.55 -11.20
N VAL A 21 38.34 -11.35 -10.88
CA VAL A 21 39.19 -11.06 -9.70
C VAL A 21 38.38 -11.00 -8.40
N ALA A 22 37.19 -10.39 -8.40
CA ALA A 22 36.35 -10.22 -7.20
C ALA A 22 36.01 -11.56 -6.49
N LYS A 23 35.55 -12.56 -7.25
CA LYS A 23 35.23 -13.91 -6.72
C LYS A 23 36.47 -14.63 -6.19
N SER A 24 37.61 -14.45 -6.86
CA SER A 24 38.90 -15.03 -6.45
C SER A 24 39.39 -14.39 -5.15
N ILE A 25 39.23 -13.09 -4.98
CA ILE A 25 39.56 -12.34 -3.76
C ILE A 25 38.70 -12.80 -2.59
N LEU A 26 37.38 -12.95 -2.76
CA LEU A 26 36.53 -13.43 -1.68
C LEU A 26 36.92 -14.85 -1.23
N ASN A 27 37.29 -15.72 -2.18
CA ASN A 27 37.81 -17.06 -1.86
C ASN A 27 39.15 -17.01 -1.12
N ILE A 28 40.02 -16.04 -1.43
CA ILE A 28 41.27 -15.81 -0.69
C ILE A 28 40.96 -15.37 0.75
N PHE A 29 40.04 -14.42 0.95
CA PHE A 29 39.63 -13.99 2.29
C PHE A 29 39.07 -15.13 3.13
N LYS A 30 38.22 -15.98 2.54
CA LYS A 30 37.67 -17.18 3.21
C LYS A 30 38.76 -18.18 3.62
N ARG A 31 39.86 -18.29 2.85
CA ARG A 31 40.99 -19.18 3.17
C ARG A 31 41.89 -18.64 4.29
N HIS A 32 41.90 -17.32 4.50
CA HIS A 32 42.76 -16.67 5.49
C HIS A 32 41.96 -16.14 6.69
N MET A 33 41.57 -17.07 7.58
CA MET A 33 40.76 -16.76 8.78
C MET A 33 41.38 -15.77 9.78
N LYS A 34 42.64 -15.37 9.63
CA LYS A 34 43.32 -14.45 10.57
C LYS A 34 43.45 -13.00 10.11
N ALA A 35 43.08 -12.67 8.87
CA ALA A 35 43.21 -11.31 8.33
C ALA A 35 41.84 -10.67 8.13
N THR A 36 41.63 -9.49 8.73
CA THR A 36 40.47 -8.64 8.49
C THR A 36 40.83 -7.62 7.40
N PRO A 37 40.19 -7.67 6.23
CA PRO A 37 40.47 -6.69 5.17
C PRO A 37 40.02 -5.28 5.59
N PRO A 38 40.65 -4.21 5.05
CA PRO A 38 40.20 -2.85 5.28
C PRO A 38 38.75 -2.64 4.80
N SER A 39 37.98 -1.84 5.54
CA SER A 39 36.59 -1.51 5.17
C SER A 39 36.49 -0.95 3.75
N SER A 40 37.40 -0.06 3.34
CA SER A 40 37.43 0.51 1.98
C SER A 40 37.56 -0.55 0.88
N LEU A 41 38.28 -1.65 1.12
CA LEU A 41 38.43 -2.74 0.17
C LEU A 41 37.15 -3.57 0.04
N LEU A 42 36.40 -3.75 1.14
CA LEU A 42 35.12 -4.45 1.13
C LEU A 42 34.04 -3.64 0.40
N HIS A 43 34.02 -2.32 0.58
CA HIS A 43 33.11 -1.43 -0.13
C HIS A 43 33.39 -1.40 -1.64
N GLN A 44 34.66 -1.28 -2.03
CA GLN A 44 35.05 -1.37 -3.45
C GLN A 44 34.66 -2.73 -4.05
N LEU A 45 34.87 -3.82 -3.31
CA LEU A 45 34.49 -5.15 -3.76
C LEU A 45 32.97 -5.31 -3.91
N ALA A 46 32.17 -4.69 -3.04
CA ALA A 46 30.71 -4.67 -3.16
C ALA A 46 30.27 -3.92 -4.43
N ALA A 47 30.80 -2.71 -4.66
CA ALA A 47 30.52 -1.92 -5.86
C ALA A 47 30.93 -2.65 -7.15
N ASP A 48 32.08 -3.32 -7.15
CA ASP A 48 32.56 -4.11 -8.28
C ASP A 48 31.64 -5.30 -8.57
N LEU A 49 31.21 -6.04 -7.52
CA LEU A 49 30.29 -7.18 -7.66
C LEU A 49 28.94 -6.75 -8.24
N GLU A 50 28.45 -5.58 -7.81
CA GLU A 50 27.22 -4.98 -8.34
C GLU A 50 27.34 -4.62 -9.82
N LEU A 51 28.44 -3.93 -10.21
CA LEU A 51 28.71 -3.55 -11.61
C LEU A 51 28.68 -4.77 -12.54
N VAL A 52 29.15 -5.93 -12.06
CA VAL A 52 29.17 -7.19 -12.82
C VAL A 52 27.94 -8.07 -12.58
N ARG A 53 26.94 -7.58 -11.87
CA ARG A 53 25.69 -8.29 -11.51
C ARG A 53 25.94 -9.65 -10.85
N GLN A 54 26.93 -9.72 -9.96
CA GLN A 54 27.20 -10.89 -9.14
C GLN A 54 26.58 -10.72 -7.76
N ASP A 55 26.24 -11.86 -7.14
CA ASP A 55 25.61 -11.88 -5.83
C ASP A 55 26.58 -11.39 -4.74
N VAL A 56 26.16 -10.38 -3.98
CA VAL A 56 26.91 -9.80 -2.87
C VAL A 56 26.69 -10.56 -1.56
N VAL A 57 25.70 -11.47 -1.48
CA VAL A 57 25.42 -12.29 -0.30
C VAL A 57 26.68 -12.95 0.29
N PRO A 58 27.57 -13.58 -0.51
CA PRO A 58 28.77 -14.20 0.02
C PRO A 58 29.75 -13.20 0.66
N LEU A 59 29.73 -11.94 0.23
CA LEU A 59 30.51 -10.85 0.82
C LEU A 59 29.87 -10.36 2.13
N LEU A 60 28.55 -10.17 2.15
CA LEU A 60 27.83 -9.77 3.37
C LEU A 60 27.93 -10.84 4.46
N GLN A 61 27.77 -12.12 4.10
CA GLN A 61 27.98 -13.24 5.02
C GLN A 61 29.38 -13.21 5.62
N TYR A 62 30.41 -12.99 4.80
CA TYR A 62 31.78 -12.92 5.28
C TYR A 62 32.05 -11.67 6.14
N ALA A 63 31.70 -10.48 5.65
CA ALA A 63 32.04 -9.23 6.30
C ALA A 63 31.21 -9.02 7.58
N VAL A 64 29.90 -9.20 7.50
CA VAL A 64 28.98 -8.85 8.57
C VAL A 64 28.85 -10.01 9.55
N VAL A 65 28.56 -11.22 9.06
CA VAL A 65 28.25 -12.35 9.93
C VAL A 65 29.53 -13.02 10.44
N ASP A 66 30.47 -13.36 9.56
CA ASP A 66 31.67 -14.09 9.97
C ASP A 66 32.71 -13.19 10.67
N ARG A 67 32.70 -11.88 10.40
CA ARG A 67 33.72 -10.92 10.89
C ARG A 67 33.16 -9.80 11.77
N GLY A 68 31.85 -9.66 11.91
CA GLY A 68 31.24 -8.61 12.74
C GLY A 68 31.54 -7.20 12.24
N LEU A 69 31.81 -7.03 10.94
CA LEU A 69 32.10 -5.72 10.36
C LEU A 69 30.82 -5.02 9.95
N ALA A 70 30.81 -3.70 10.13
CA ALA A 70 29.73 -2.88 9.64
C ALA A 70 29.99 -2.42 8.21
N MET A 71 28.96 -2.52 7.38
CA MET A 71 28.94 -2.06 5.98
C MET A 71 28.13 -0.77 5.89
N GLU A 72 28.48 0.11 4.95
CA GLU A 72 27.75 1.34 4.67
C GLU A 72 26.36 1.05 4.05
N PRO A 73 25.35 1.91 4.29
CA PRO A 73 23.96 1.67 3.85
C PRO A 73 23.80 1.46 2.37
N HIS A 74 24.55 2.22 1.58
CA HIS A 74 24.46 2.18 0.13
C HIS A 74 24.73 0.76 -0.42
N VAL A 75 25.56 -0.04 0.26
CA VAL A 75 25.82 -1.44 -0.12
C VAL A 75 24.57 -2.30 0.01
N TYR A 76 23.82 -2.14 1.10
CA TYR A 76 22.56 -2.87 1.31
C TYR A 76 21.47 -2.37 0.37
N LEU A 77 21.29 -1.05 0.27
CA LEU A 77 20.24 -0.44 -0.53
C LEU A 77 20.42 -0.79 -2.01
N SER A 78 21.64 -0.70 -2.54
CA SER A 78 21.92 -1.03 -3.93
C SER A 78 21.72 -2.52 -4.22
N TRP A 79 22.16 -3.39 -3.30
CA TRP A 79 21.92 -4.83 -3.40
C TRP A 79 20.42 -5.17 -3.44
N LEU A 80 19.63 -4.61 -2.52
CA LEU A 80 18.22 -4.92 -2.37
C LEU A 80 17.37 -4.49 -3.58
N GLN A 81 17.84 -3.58 -4.43
CA GLN A 81 17.12 -3.20 -5.65
C GLN A 81 16.89 -4.38 -6.61
N THR A 82 17.79 -5.36 -6.62
CA THR A 82 17.79 -6.46 -7.60
C THR A 82 17.85 -7.86 -6.98
N ALA A 83 18.01 -7.95 -5.66
CA ALA A 83 18.24 -9.22 -4.98
C ALA A 83 16.99 -10.12 -4.95
N PRO A 84 17.10 -11.43 -5.26
CA PRO A 84 16.05 -12.39 -4.99
C PRO A 84 15.90 -12.60 -3.47
N MET A 85 14.73 -12.28 -2.93
CA MET A 85 14.51 -12.20 -1.48
C MET A 85 14.49 -13.55 -0.77
N GLU A 86 14.31 -14.65 -1.50
CA GLU A 86 14.41 -16.00 -0.96
C GLU A 86 15.83 -16.32 -0.43
N SER A 87 16.86 -15.81 -1.09
CA SER A 87 18.26 -15.91 -0.64
C SER A 87 18.72 -14.69 0.15
N ALA A 88 18.17 -13.51 -0.14
CA ALA A 88 18.62 -12.26 0.48
C ALA A 88 18.03 -12.01 1.88
N ALA A 89 16.74 -12.29 2.11
CA ALA A 89 16.10 -12.00 3.39
C ALA A 89 16.75 -12.72 4.59
N PRO A 90 17.13 -14.02 4.49
CA PRO A 90 17.83 -14.71 5.59
C PRO A 90 19.18 -14.10 5.95
N VAL A 91 19.87 -13.52 4.97
CA VAL A 91 21.16 -12.85 5.17
C VAL A 91 20.93 -11.48 5.78
N LEU A 92 19.93 -10.73 5.26
CA LEU A 92 19.56 -9.42 5.80
C LEU A 92 19.14 -9.51 7.28
N LEU A 93 18.39 -10.56 7.65
CA LEU A 93 18.06 -10.88 9.04
C LEU A 93 19.30 -11.03 9.94
N GLN A 94 20.35 -11.71 9.45
CA GLN A 94 21.61 -11.86 10.17
C GLN A 94 22.40 -10.55 10.24
N CYS A 95 22.21 -9.65 9.28
CA CYS A 95 22.88 -8.35 9.23
C CYS A 95 22.21 -7.28 10.13
N LEU A 96 20.97 -7.48 10.59
CA LEU A 96 20.22 -6.50 11.39
C LEU A 96 21.02 -5.92 12.57
N PRO A 97 21.74 -6.71 13.40
CA PRO A 97 22.53 -6.16 14.49
C PRO A 97 23.60 -5.19 14.00
N SER A 98 24.29 -5.52 12.92
CA SER A 98 25.30 -4.65 12.32
C SER A 98 24.70 -3.42 11.67
N ILE A 99 23.52 -3.52 11.07
CA ILE A 99 22.80 -2.39 10.45
C ILE A 99 22.49 -1.36 11.53
N PHE A 100 21.89 -1.79 12.64
CA PHE A 100 21.47 -0.88 13.72
C PHE A 100 22.61 -0.44 14.66
N GLN A 101 23.71 -1.20 14.77
CA GLN A 101 24.88 -0.80 15.58
C GLN A 101 25.71 0.32 14.95
N ASN A 102 25.62 0.54 13.64
CA ASN A 102 26.59 1.36 12.92
C ASN A 102 26.46 2.88 13.16
N ARG A 103 25.56 3.35 14.04
CA ARG A 103 25.33 4.79 14.36
C ARG A 103 25.27 5.71 13.12
N LEU A 104 24.87 5.16 11.99
CA LEU A 104 24.47 5.93 10.84
C LEU A 104 23.16 6.61 11.22
N ASP A 105 22.87 7.76 10.63
CA ASP A 105 21.65 8.51 10.91
C ASP A 105 20.46 7.53 10.94
N HIS A 106 19.65 7.57 12.01
CA HIS A 106 18.61 6.56 12.28
C HIS A 106 17.71 6.25 11.08
N ASP A 107 17.59 7.21 10.16
CA ASP A 107 16.84 7.11 8.91
C ASP A 107 17.41 6.08 7.93
N GLU A 108 18.74 5.99 7.77
CA GLU A 108 19.36 5.09 6.78
C GLU A 108 19.24 3.61 7.16
N SER A 109 19.39 3.30 8.46
CA SER A 109 19.23 1.93 8.97
C SER A 109 17.79 1.44 8.81
N THR A 110 16.84 2.35 9.07
CA THR A 110 15.41 2.11 8.90
C THR A 110 15.07 1.90 7.43
N GLU A 111 15.67 2.66 6.51
CA GLU A 111 15.42 2.55 5.08
C GLU A 111 15.93 1.23 4.49
N ILE A 112 17.04 0.68 4.98
CA ILE A 112 17.52 -0.66 4.58
C ILE A 112 16.46 -1.73 4.92
N VAL A 113 15.92 -1.69 6.14
CA VAL A 113 14.89 -2.62 6.58
C VAL A 113 13.61 -2.42 5.78
N ARG A 114 13.17 -1.17 5.58
CA ARG A 114 11.99 -0.84 4.77
C ARG A 114 12.12 -1.36 3.35
N THR A 115 13.26 -1.13 2.71
CA THR A 115 13.56 -1.61 1.36
C THR A 115 13.53 -3.13 1.32
N GLY A 116 14.15 -3.81 2.29
CA GLY A 116 14.15 -5.27 2.36
C GLY A 116 12.74 -5.86 2.53
N VAL A 117 11.93 -5.29 3.41
CA VAL A 117 10.53 -5.72 3.60
C VAL A 117 9.69 -5.44 2.36
N ARG A 118 9.82 -4.26 1.74
CA ARG A 118 9.14 -3.91 0.48
C ARG A 118 9.50 -4.88 -0.64
N GLN A 119 10.75 -5.29 -0.75
CA GLN A 119 11.20 -6.27 -1.75
C GLN A 119 10.71 -7.68 -1.45
N CYS A 120 10.72 -8.09 -0.18
CA CYS A 120 10.10 -9.35 0.26
C CYS A 120 8.63 -9.37 -0.12
N PHE A 121 7.93 -8.25 0.09
CA PHE A 121 6.58 -8.09 -0.39
C PHE A 121 6.59 -8.18 -1.89
N ARG A 122 7.10 -7.22 -2.67
CA ARG A 122 7.13 -7.23 -4.15
C ARG A 122 7.37 -8.58 -4.85
N GLN A 123 8.16 -9.48 -4.26
CA GLN A 123 8.46 -10.83 -4.76
C GLN A 123 7.59 -11.98 -4.18
N GLY A 124 6.46 -11.68 -3.54
CA GLY A 124 5.53 -12.66 -2.95
C GLY A 124 6.06 -13.38 -1.71
N ARG A 125 7.13 -12.90 -1.07
CA ARG A 125 7.78 -13.54 0.09
C ARG A 125 7.28 -12.95 1.42
N VAL A 126 5.98 -13.04 1.64
CA VAL A 126 5.27 -12.50 2.82
C VAL A 126 5.89 -12.92 4.16
N ALA A 127 6.09 -14.22 4.37
CA ALA A 127 6.63 -14.74 5.63
C ALA A 127 8.04 -14.22 5.95
N LEU A 128 8.86 -14.01 4.90
CA LEU A 128 10.19 -13.45 5.05
C LEU A 128 10.15 -11.95 5.34
N GLY A 129 9.24 -11.20 4.70
CA GLY A 129 9.01 -9.78 5.00
C GLY A 129 8.55 -9.56 6.43
N LEU A 130 7.64 -10.41 6.92
CA LEU A 130 7.20 -10.42 8.32
C LEU A 130 8.33 -10.74 9.29
N ALA A 131 9.08 -11.82 9.04
CA ALA A 131 10.20 -12.20 9.89
C ALA A 131 11.23 -11.07 9.99
N LEU A 132 11.54 -10.42 8.86
CA LEU A 132 12.46 -9.28 8.79
C LEU A 132 11.94 -8.07 9.57
N SER A 133 10.67 -7.72 9.41
CA SER A 133 10.04 -6.62 10.12
C SER A 133 10.02 -6.85 11.63
N ASN A 134 9.59 -8.04 12.06
CA ASN A 134 9.54 -8.42 13.48
C ASN A 134 10.92 -8.40 14.13
N ALA A 135 11.91 -9.01 13.48
CA ALA A 135 13.27 -9.02 14.00
C ALA A 135 13.85 -7.61 14.12
N ALA A 136 13.55 -6.73 13.17
CA ALA A 136 13.98 -5.33 13.23
C ALA A 136 13.27 -4.56 14.34
N MET A 137 11.96 -4.75 14.53
CA MET A 137 11.19 -4.14 15.63
C MET A 137 11.73 -4.58 16.99
N SER A 138 11.89 -5.89 17.22
CA SER A 138 12.42 -6.40 18.48
C SER A 138 13.83 -5.87 18.76
N TYR A 139 14.69 -5.79 17.75
CA TYR A 139 16.02 -5.22 17.91
C TYR A 139 15.96 -3.73 18.29
N TYR A 140 15.03 -2.99 17.69
CA TYR A 140 14.84 -1.57 17.94
C TYR A 140 14.31 -1.28 19.35
N GLU A 141 13.30 -2.03 19.81
CA GLU A 141 12.73 -1.94 21.16
C GLU A 141 13.78 -2.21 22.25
N GLU A 142 14.70 -3.13 22.00
CA GLU A 142 15.77 -3.47 22.95
C GLU A 142 16.88 -2.40 23.03
N HIS A 143 17.06 -1.57 22.00
CA HIS A 143 18.27 -0.74 21.83
C HIS A 143 18.02 0.75 21.57
N SER A 144 16.77 1.23 21.49
CA SER A 144 16.43 2.64 21.27
C SER A 144 15.55 3.21 22.40
N GLU A 145 15.89 4.40 22.89
CA GLU A 145 15.09 5.16 23.88
C GLU A 145 14.01 6.06 23.24
N LYS A 146 13.93 6.10 21.90
CA LYS A 146 12.98 6.97 21.16
C LYS A 146 11.90 6.16 20.44
N ASP A 147 10.66 6.62 20.59
CA ASP A 147 9.52 6.23 19.77
C ASP A 147 9.76 6.68 18.33
N SER A 148 10.09 5.76 17.43
CA SER A 148 10.19 6.07 16.00
C SER A 148 9.59 4.94 15.19
N ASP A 149 8.58 5.28 14.41
CA ASP A 149 7.89 4.36 13.54
C ASP A 149 8.81 3.89 12.40
N ILE A 150 9.07 2.57 12.35
CA ILE A 150 9.80 1.92 11.24
C ILE A 150 8.95 1.97 9.95
N GLY A 151 7.75 2.56 9.96
CA GLY A 151 6.89 2.82 8.81
C GLY A 151 6.23 1.56 8.24
N LEU A 152 6.44 0.42 8.90
CA LEU A 152 5.94 -0.92 8.56
C LEU A 152 5.30 -1.64 9.75
N THR A 153 5.37 -1.04 10.95
CA THR A 153 4.78 -1.51 12.20
C THR A 153 3.29 -1.84 12.01
N TRP A 154 2.58 -1.01 11.26
CA TRP A 154 1.16 -1.17 10.95
C TRP A 154 0.88 -2.34 10.00
N VAL A 155 1.67 -2.53 8.94
CA VAL A 155 1.54 -3.68 8.01
C VAL A 155 1.76 -4.97 8.79
N THR A 156 2.78 -4.98 9.64
CA THR A 156 3.24 -6.16 10.37
C THR A 156 2.27 -6.53 11.49
N SER A 157 1.78 -5.55 12.25
CA SER A 157 0.77 -5.75 13.30
C SER A 157 -0.58 -6.22 12.74
N ALA A 158 -1.00 -5.68 11.59
CA ALA A 158 -2.21 -6.13 10.90
C ALA A 158 -2.11 -7.61 10.51
N LEU A 159 -0.92 -8.06 10.14
CA LEU A 159 -0.67 -9.44 9.73
C LEU A 159 -0.55 -10.44 10.87
N GLU A 160 0.02 -10.02 12.00
CA GLU A 160 0.12 -10.87 13.18
C GLU A 160 -1.25 -11.10 13.83
N ALA A 161 -2.10 -10.06 13.88
CA ALA A 161 -3.48 -10.17 14.35
C ALA A 161 -4.32 -11.16 13.53
N ILE A 162 -4.06 -11.24 12.22
CA ILE A 162 -4.70 -12.19 11.30
C ILE A 162 -4.20 -13.63 11.56
N ARG A 163 -2.93 -13.81 11.96
CA ARG A 163 -2.30 -15.12 12.14
C ARG A 163 -2.70 -15.81 13.45
N THR A 164 -2.99 -15.05 14.51
CA THR A 164 -3.38 -15.58 15.83
C THR A 164 -4.79 -16.18 15.84
N ASP A 165 -5.69 -15.72 14.98
CA ASP A 165 -7.10 -16.18 14.89
C ASP A 165 -7.26 -17.55 14.19
N VAL A 166 -6.19 -18.07 13.56
CA VAL A 166 -6.22 -19.28 12.70
C VAL A 166 -5.92 -20.59 13.46
N THR A 167 -5.64 -20.53 14.76
CA THR A 167 -5.39 -21.74 15.57
C THR A 167 -6.65 -22.46 16.06
N ALA A 168 -7.85 -21.94 15.74
CA ALA A 168 -9.12 -22.58 16.06
C ALA A 168 -9.75 -23.28 14.84
N THR A 169 -9.56 -24.61 14.79
CA THR A 169 -10.42 -25.66 14.21
C THR A 169 -10.77 -25.71 12.70
N ASP A 170 -10.44 -26.86 12.12
CA ASP A 170 -11.03 -27.62 11.01
C ASP A 170 -11.41 -26.90 9.69
N VAL A 171 -10.59 -27.15 8.65
CA VAL A 171 -10.96 -26.91 7.25
C VAL A 171 -10.85 -28.23 6.48
N ALA A 172 -11.98 -28.93 6.38
CA ALA A 172 -12.24 -29.92 5.35
C ALA A 172 -13.47 -29.46 4.56
N THR A 173 -13.29 -29.34 3.24
CA THR A 173 -14.31 -29.20 2.18
C THR A 173 -15.23 -27.97 2.23
N ALA A 174 -14.83 -26.90 1.56
CA ALA A 174 -15.74 -25.96 0.87
C ALA A 174 -14.97 -25.19 -0.23
N ASP A 175 -15.54 -25.20 -1.42
CA ASP A 175 -15.09 -24.55 -2.65
C ASP A 175 -15.75 -23.17 -2.73
N GLU A 176 -15.15 -22.13 -2.13
CA GLU A 176 -15.63 -20.73 -2.14
C GLU A 176 -14.43 -19.77 -2.04
N SER A 177 -13.93 -19.30 -3.19
CA SER A 177 -12.84 -18.32 -3.26
C SER A 177 -13.39 -16.89 -3.33
N ALA A 178 -13.48 -16.20 -2.20
CA ALA A 178 -13.43 -14.73 -2.15
C ALA A 178 -12.02 -14.28 -2.61
N ILE A 179 -11.90 -13.19 -3.36
CA ILE A 179 -10.61 -12.72 -3.88
C ILE A 179 -10.29 -11.39 -3.20
N VAL A 180 -9.38 -11.42 -2.22
CA VAL A 180 -8.88 -10.20 -1.58
C VAL A 180 -7.62 -9.75 -2.31
N ALA A 181 -7.64 -8.55 -2.86
CA ALA A 181 -6.47 -7.87 -3.38
C ALA A 181 -5.79 -7.09 -2.25
N LEU A 182 -5.20 -7.83 -1.33
CA LEU A 182 -3.96 -7.39 -0.73
C LEU A 182 -2.98 -8.54 -0.79
N TYR A 183 -1.71 -8.18 -0.97
CA TYR A 183 -0.64 -8.81 -0.21
C TYR A 183 -1.23 -9.39 1.09
N LEU A 184 -1.03 -10.68 1.34
CA LEU A 184 -1.10 -11.26 2.69
C LEU A 184 -2.42 -11.87 3.22
N HIS A 185 -3.10 -12.79 2.50
CA HIS A 185 -3.87 -13.85 3.19
C HIS A 185 -3.85 -15.22 2.48
N PRO A 186 -3.27 -16.29 3.08
CA PRO A 186 -3.11 -17.60 2.43
C PRO A 186 -4.37 -18.46 2.37
N ARG A 187 -5.50 -18.08 2.98
CA ARG A 187 -6.78 -18.82 2.82
C ARG A 187 -7.74 -18.22 1.79
N VAL A 188 -7.41 -17.07 1.19
CA VAL A 188 -8.36 -16.28 0.36
C VAL A 188 -7.70 -15.70 -0.92
N SER A 189 -6.51 -16.14 -1.31
CA SER A 189 -5.81 -15.53 -2.46
C SER A 189 -5.82 -16.38 -3.73
N THR A 190 -6.40 -15.82 -4.79
CA THR A 190 -5.78 -15.92 -6.12
C THR A 190 -4.98 -14.62 -6.30
N GLU A 191 -3.65 -14.70 -6.33
CA GLU A 191 -2.80 -13.51 -6.54
C GLU A 191 -3.30 -12.75 -7.79
N ILE A 192 -3.57 -11.45 -7.62
CA ILE A 192 -3.67 -10.54 -8.75
C ILE A 192 -2.24 -10.07 -9.00
N PRO A 193 -1.65 -10.28 -10.20
CA PRO A 193 -0.36 -9.69 -10.53
C PRO A 193 -0.37 -8.19 -10.23
N SER A 194 0.75 -7.60 -9.84
CA SER A 194 0.84 -6.13 -9.75
C SER A 194 0.57 -5.54 -11.13
N VAL A 195 -0.64 -5.05 -11.37
CA VAL A 195 -1.05 -4.42 -12.63
C VAL A 195 -0.90 -2.92 -12.45
N LEU A 196 -0.05 -2.30 -13.28
CA LEU A 196 -0.08 -0.85 -13.44
C LEU A 196 -1.32 -0.50 -14.25
N VAL A 197 -2.09 0.49 -13.80
CA VAL A 197 -3.22 0.99 -14.57
C VAL A 197 -2.77 1.48 -15.95
N ASP A 198 -3.52 1.13 -17.00
CA ASP A 198 -3.26 1.66 -18.33
C ASP A 198 -3.61 3.15 -18.37
N LYS A 199 -2.74 3.95 -19.02
CA LYS A 199 -2.98 5.40 -19.20
C LYS A 199 -4.34 5.70 -19.85
N SER A 200 -4.83 4.82 -20.72
CA SER A 200 -6.14 4.96 -21.36
C SER A 200 -7.34 4.86 -20.40
N ASP A 201 -7.17 4.17 -19.27
CA ASP A 201 -8.19 4.08 -18.23
C ASP A 201 -8.11 5.27 -17.28
N LEU A 202 -6.91 5.78 -16.98
CA LEU A 202 -6.76 7.06 -16.26
C LEU A 202 -7.39 8.23 -17.01
N LEU A 203 -7.22 8.28 -18.33
CA LEU A 203 -7.80 9.32 -19.20
C LEU A 203 -9.33 9.34 -19.25
N ARG A 204 -10.01 8.39 -18.58
CA ARG A 204 -11.48 8.43 -18.42
C ARG A 204 -11.93 9.40 -17.35
N CYS A 205 -11.05 9.71 -16.40
CA CYS A 205 -11.34 10.51 -15.22
C CYS A 205 -10.41 11.72 -15.10
N HIS A 206 -9.19 11.62 -15.65
CA HIS A 206 -8.15 12.62 -15.49
C HIS A 206 -7.70 13.20 -16.82
N ASP A 207 -7.39 14.49 -16.81
CA ASP A 207 -6.90 15.23 -17.97
C ASP A 207 -5.49 14.77 -18.38
N ALA A 208 -5.22 14.74 -19.68
CA ALA A 208 -3.93 14.32 -20.21
C ALA A 208 -2.77 15.19 -19.70
N ASP A 209 -3.00 16.50 -19.57
CA ASP A 209 -2.02 17.46 -19.07
C ASP A 209 -1.71 17.21 -17.59
N TYR A 210 -2.73 16.90 -16.78
CA TYR A 210 -2.55 16.55 -15.37
C TYR A 210 -1.72 15.28 -15.22
N LEU A 211 -2.06 14.21 -15.96
CA LEU A 211 -1.31 12.96 -15.91
C LEU A 211 0.17 13.17 -16.28
N SER A 212 0.45 13.99 -17.31
CA SER A 212 1.83 14.30 -17.70
C SER A 212 2.58 15.08 -16.62
N GLN A 213 1.94 16.07 -16.00
CA GLN A 213 2.56 16.85 -14.93
C GLN A 213 2.85 15.99 -13.70
N LEU A 214 1.94 15.07 -13.35
CA LEU A 214 2.11 14.21 -12.20
C LEU A 214 3.28 13.23 -12.39
N ASP A 215 3.45 12.68 -13.60
CA ASP A 215 4.58 11.81 -13.94
C ASP A 215 5.92 12.53 -13.73
N ASP A 216 6.02 13.79 -14.15
CA ASP A 216 7.22 14.62 -13.99
C ASP A 216 7.50 14.97 -12.52
N VAL A 217 6.47 15.40 -11.78
CA VAL A 217 6.63 15.81 -10.38
C VAL A 217 6.95 14.61 -9.48
N CYS A 218 6.39 13.44 -9.79
CA CYS A 218 6.72 12.19 -9.10
C CYS A 218 8.13 11.66 -9.42
N GLN A 219 8.94 12.33 -10.25
CA GLN A 219 10.38 12.02 -10.35
C GLN A 219 11.23 12.77 -9.31
N LEU A 220 10.65 13.72 -8.58
CA LEU A 220 11.36 14.51 -7.58
C LEU A 220 11.51 13.71 -6.26
N PRO A 221 12.65 13.84 -5.53
CA PRO A 221 12.90 13.05 -4.32
C PRO A 221 11.83 13.23 -3.24
N HIS A 222 11.44 14.48 -2.96
CA HIS A 222 10.31 14.81 -2.08
C HIS A 222 9.72 16.17 -2.51
N HIS A 223 8.41 16.21 -2.70
CA HIS A 223 7.70 17.41 -3.12
C HIS A 223 6.27 17.44 -2.59
N HIS A 224 5.72 18.64 -2.40
CA HIS A 224 4.32 18.85 -2.04
C HIS A 224 3.57 19.39 -3.26
N LEU A 225 2.58 18.64 -3.74
CA LEU A 225 1.65 19.09 -4.79
C LEU A 225 0.66 20.12 -4.24
N THR A 226 0.25 19.92 -3.00
CA THR A 226 -0.58 20.83 -2.20
C THR A 226 -0.05 20.80 -0.75
N PRO A 227 -0.54 21.66 0.17
CA PRO A 227 -0.11 21.63 1.56
C PRO A 227 -0.30 20.27 2.25
N ASP A 228 -1.32 19.51 1.87
CA ASP A 228 -1.62 18.18 2.42
C ASP A 228 -1.07 17.03 1.57
N THR A 229 -0.84 17.22 0.28
CA THR A 229 -0.54 16.13 -0.65
C THR A 229 0.94 16.14 -1.05
N TYR A 230 1.68 15.17 -0.52
CA TYR A 230 3.11 14.99 -0.76
C TYR A 230 3.38 13.81 -1.68
N CYS A 231 4.52 13.86 -2.36
CA CYS A 231 4.99 12.81 -3.25
C CYS A 231 6.52 12.68 -3.17
N CYS A 232 7.01 11.54 -3.67
CA CYS A 232 8.41 11.20 -3.84
C CYS A 232 8.58 10.39 -5.14
N SER A 233 9.82 9.99 -5.44
CA SER A 233 10.16 9.21 -6.64
C SER A 233 9.33 7.92 -6.81
N ASP A 234 8.86 7.34 -5.71
CA ASP A 234 8.08 6.09 -5.72
C ASP A 234 6.57 6.32 -5.85
N THR A 235 6.09 7.56 -5.64
CA THR A 235 4.66 7.86 -5.54
C THR A 235 3.93 7.62 -6.85
N GLY A 236 4.53 7.94 -7.99
CA GLY A 236 3.90 7.72 -9.31
C GLY A 236 3.65 6.22 -9.57
N VAL A 237 4.64 5.38 -9.29
CA VAL A 237 4.50 3.92 -9.41
C VAL A 237 3.45 3.38 -8.43
N ALA A 238 3.46 3.85 -7.18
CA ALA A 238 2.48 3.46 -6.18
C ALA A 238 1.04 3.84 -6.59
N ALA A 239 0.83 5.06 -7.11
CA ALA A 239 -0.46 5.53 -7.60
C ALA A 239 -0.97 4.69 -8.78
N HIS A 240 -0.10 4.36 -9.75
CA HIS A 240 -0.47 3.48 -10.85
C HIS A 240 -0.82 2.06 -10.39
N MET A 241 -0.08 1.51 -9.41
CA MET A 241 -0.41 0.22 -8.82
C MET A 241 -1.74 0.27 -8.06
N SER A 242 -2.00 1.34 -7.31
CA SER A 242 -3.23 1.53 -6.53
C SER A 242 -4.47 1.43 -7.44
N ALA A 243 -4.53 2.29 -8.47
CA ALA A 243 -5.63 2.28 -9.44
C ALA A 243 -5.70 0.96 -10.23
N GLY A 244 -4.55 0.40 -10.61
CA GLY A 244 -4.49 -0.83 -11.41
C GLY A 244 -4.97 -2.06 -10.65
N ILE A 245 -4.69 -2.15 -9.35
CA ILE A 245 -5.20 -3.22 -8.47
C ILE A 245 -6.72 -3.13 -8.34
N VAL A 246 -7.27 -1.93 -8.08
CA VAL A 246 -8.73 -1.75 -7.97
C VAL A 246 -9.41 -2.14 -9.28
N LEU A 247 -8.93 -1.64 -10.41
CA LEU A 247 -9.48 -1.97 -11.73
C LEU A 247 -9.38 -3.47 -12.04
N SER A 248 -8.25 -4.12 -11.73
CA SER A 248 -8.10 -5.56 -11.96
C SER A 248 -9.03 -6.39 -11.07
N LEU A 249 -9.30 -5.94 -9.83
CA LEU A 249 -10.26 -6.60 -8.97
C LEU A 249 -11.70 -6.44 -9.49
N VAL A 250 -12.06 -5.26 -9.97
CA VAL A 250 -13.34 -5.02 -10.64
C VAL A 250 -13.51 -5.93 -11.87
N ASP A 251 -12.49 -6.05 -12.71
CA ASP A 251 -12.49 -6.96 -13.86
C ASP A 251 -12.83 -8.40 -13.44
N LYS A 252 -12.15 -8.91 -12.40
CA LYS A 252 -12.41 -10.26 -11.88
C LYS A 252 -13.82 -10.43 -11.32
N VAL A 253 -14.33 -9.45 -10.58
CA VAL A 253 -15.67 -9.49 -9.99
C VAL A 253 -16.76 -9.42 -11.07
N VAL A 254 -16.61 -8.52 -12.03
CA VAL A 254 -17.58 -8.34 -13.12
C VAL A 254 -17.70 -9.60 -13.98
N HIS A 255 -16.57 -10.26 -14.28
CA HIS A 255 -16.53 -11.50 -15.06
C HIS A 255 -16.82 -12.78 -14.24
N GLY A 256 -17.15 -12.65 -12.94
CA GLY A 256 -17.48 -13.79 -12.09
C GLY A 256 -16.30 -14.70 -11.74
N VAL A 257 -15.06 -14.24 -11.95
CA VAL A 257 -13.85 -14.91 -11.45
C VAL A 257 -13.76 -14.79 -9.93
N ALA A 258 -14.23 -13.68 -9.40
CA ALA A 258 -14.46 -13.44 -7.97
C ALA A 258 -15.93 -13.12 -7.73
N ARG A 259 -16.45 -13.45 -6.55
CA ARG A 259 -17.75 -12.92 -6.11
C ARG A 259 -17.63 -11.45 -5.71
N ASN A 260 -16.62 -11.14 -4.91
CA ASN A 260 -16.33 -9.82 -4.34
C ASN A 260 -14.82 -9.69 -4.07
N GLY A 261 -14.41 -8.52 -3.60
CA GLY A 261 -13.07 -8.37 -3.05
C GLY A 261 -12.79 -7.04 -2.37
N PHE A 262 -11.59 -6.96 -1.81
CA PHE A 262 -11.07 -5.75 -1.17
C PHE A 262 -9.65 -5.47 -1.69
N ALA A 263 -9.47 -4.32 -2.35
CA ALA A 263 -8.21 -3.73 -2.70
C ALA A 263 -7.65 -2.88 -1.55
N ILE A 264 -6.66 -3.39 -0.83
CA ILE A 264 -6.02 -2.62 0.26
C ILE A 264 -4.86 -1.83 -0.35
N VAL A 265 -5.14 -0.64 -0.87
CA VAL A 265 -4.20 0.10 -1.72
C VAL A 265 -3.82 1.44 -1.11
N ARG A 266 -2.69 2.00 -1.57
CA ARG A 266 -2.27 3.38 -1.28
C ARG A 266 -1.35 3.89 -2.40
N PRO A 267 -1.37 5.19 -2.75
CA PRO A 267 -2.17 6.27 -2.16
C PRO A 267 -3.69 6.13 -2.36
N PRO A 268 -4.52 6.79 -1.52
CA PRO A 268 -5.98 6.87 -1.69
C PRO A 268 -6.34 7.62 -2.99
N GLY A 269 -7.64 7.71 -3.30
CA GLY A 269 -8.10 8.26 -4.57
C GLY A 269 -9.29 9.21 -4.53
N HIS A 270 -10.21 9.13 -3.58
CA HIS A 270 -11.52 9.78 -3.69
C HIS A 270 -11.51 11.33 -3.76
N HIS A 271 -10.40 11.98 -3.34
CA HIS A 271 -10.20 13.42 -3.47
C HIS A 271 -9.52 13.85 -4.77
N ALA A 272 -8.91 12.93 -5.54
CA ALA A 272 -8.19 13.29 -6.76
C ALA A 272 -9.19 13.80 -7.81
N GLU A 273 -8.97 15.02 -8.27
CA GLU A 273 -9.80 15.73 -9.23
C GLU A 273 -9.37 15.38 -10.66
N PRO A 274 -10.18 15.71 -11.68
CA PRO A 274 -9.79 15.51 -13.07
C PRO A 274 -8.47 16.20 -13.44
N THR A 275 -8.18 17.34 -12.80
CA THR A 275 -7.09 18.23 -13.18
C THR A 275 -5.94 18.33 -12.16
N HIS A 276 -6.09 17.79 -10.95
CA HIS A 276 -5.08 17.95 -9.91
C HIS A 276 -5.19 16.91 -8.77
N ALA A 277 -4.08 16.73 -8.06
CA ALA A 277 -4.00 15.97 -6.82
C ALA A 277 -4.41 16.84 -5.62
N MET A 278 -5.09 16.25 -4.64
CA MET A 278 -5.37 16.85 -3.33
C MET A 278 -5.77 15.78 -2.32
N GLY A 279 -5.78 16.11 -1.02
CA GLY A 279 -6.25 15.18 0.02
C GLY A 279 -5.51 13.85 0.02
N PHE A 280 -4.19 13.87 -0.16
CA PHE A 280 -3.32 12.69 -0.28
C PHE A 280 -3.52 11.84 -1.56
N CYS A 281 -4.48 12.22 -2.41
CA CYS A 281 -4.91 11.43 -3.56
C CYS A 281 -4.20 11.88 -4.84
N MET A 282 -3.72 10.90 -5.61
CA MET A 282 -3.01 11.10 -6.88
C MET A 282 -3.87 10.73 -8.09
N PHE A 283 -4.51 9.58 -8.06
CA PHE A 283 -5.51 9.19 -9.05
C PHE A 283 -6.76 8.76 -8.32
N ASN A 284 -7.93 8.98 -8.91
CA ASN A 284 -9.17 8.51 -8.32
C ASN A 284 -9.37 7.02 -8.67
N ASN A 285 -8.86 6.15 -7.80
CA ASN A 285 -8.80 4.70 -8.00
C ASN A 285 -10.20 4.11 -8.29
N VAL A 286 -11.20 4.50 -7.50
CA VAL A 286 -12.57 3.99 -7.59
C VAL A 286 -13.29 4.56 -8.81
N ALA A 287 -13.15 5.87 -9.09
CA ALA A 287 -13.75 6.47 -10.27
C ALA A 287 -13.18 5.90 -11.58
N VAL A 288 -11.86 5.70 -11.66
CA VAL A 288 -11.21 5.07 -12.82
C VAL A 288 -11.77 3.66 -13.04
N ALA A 289 -11.95 2.89 -11.97
CA ALA A 289 -12.52 1.55 -12.05
C ALA A 289 -14.01 1.56 -12.47
N ALA A 290 -14.81 2.51 -11.95
CA ALA A 290 -16.21 2.68 -12.32
C ALA A 290 -16.37 3.07 -13.80
N ALA A 291 -15.62 4.07 -14.26
CA ALA A 291 -15.64 4.54 -15.64
C ALA A 291 -15.18 3.42 -16.60
N ALA A 292 -14.16 2.65 -16.22
CA ALA A 292 -13.73 1.48 -16.96
C ALA A 292 -14.81 0.37 -16.99
N ALA A 293 -15.54 0.15 -15.89
CA ALA A 293 -16.62 -0.83 -15.85
C ALA A 293 -17.78 -0.49 -16.81
N VAL A 294 -18.14 0.79 -16.88
CA VAL A 294 -19.13 1.28 -17.85
C VAL A 294 -18.60 1.16 -19.28
N ALA A 295 -17.38 1.66 -19.54
CA ALA A 295 -16.83 1.78 -20.89
C ALA A 295 -16.38 0.44 -21.50
N LYS A 296 -15.73 -0.43 -20.71
CA LYS A 296 -15.11 -1.68 -21.17
C LYS A 296 -16.00 -2.89 -20.94
N PHE A 297 -16.69 -2.95 -19.80
CA PHE A 297 -17.51 -4.10 -19.43
C PHE A 297 -19.00 -3.88 -19.73
N GLY A 298 -19.39 -2.68 -20.17
CA GLY A 298 -20.72 -2.39 -20.67
C GLY A 298 -21.79 -2.25 -19.60
N LEU A 299 -21.39 -2.15 -18.32
CA LEU A 299 -22.31 -1.92 -17.21
C LEU A 299 -23.07 -0.60 -17.43
N LYS A 300 -24.32 -0.58 -17.00
CA LYS A 300 -25.23 0.55 -17.13
C LYS A 300 -25.50 1.23 -15.80
N ARG A 301 -25.29 0.51 -14.69
CA ARG A 301 -25.59 0.99 -13.34
C ARG A 301 -24.49 0.56 -12.37
N VAL A 302 -23.55 1.46 -12.08
CA VAL A 302 -22.50 1.25 -11.09
C VAL A 302 -22.80 2.11 -9.86
N LEU A 303 -22.84 1.50 -8.68
CA LEU A 303 -22.95 2.24 -7.43
C LEU A 303 -21.55 2.47 -6.87
N ILE A 304 -21.21 3.71 -6.56
CA ILE A 304 -20.08 4.05 -5.70
C ILE A 304 -20.65 4.53 -4.37
N LEU A 305 -20.34 3.81 -3.29
CA LEU A 305 -20.61 4.22 -1.93
C LEU A 305 -19.30 4.65 -1.25
N ASP A 306 -19.25 5.87 -0.77
CA ASP A 306 -18.13 6.39 -0.01
C ASP A 306 -18.52 6.54 1.46
N TRP A 307 -17.84 5.79 2.33
CA TRP A 307 -18.03 5.89 3.79
C TRP A 307 -16.81 6.47 4.51
N ASP A 308 -15.78 6.90 3.77
CA ASP A 308 -14.71 7.72 4.32
C ASP A 308 -15.34 8.95 4.97
N ILE A 309 -14.78 9.40 6.11
CA ILE A 309 -15.39 10.50 6.85
C ILE A 309 -15.28 11.83 6.12
N HIS A 310 -14.40 11.93 5.12
CA HIS A 310 -14.28 13.09 4.24
C HIS A 310 -15.10 12.89 2.98
N HIS A 311 -15.68 13.99 2.48
CA HIS A 311 -16.40 13.94 1.21
C HIS A 311 -15.41 13.67 0.05
N GLY A 312 -15.64 12.61 -0.72
CA GLY A 312 -14.90 12.29 -1.94
C GLY A 312 -15.22 13.23 -3.11
N ASN A 313 -14.83 14.50 -2.99
CA ASN A 313 -15.13 15.57 -3.95
C ASN A 313 -14.72 15.25 -5.39
N GLY A 314 -13.56 14.63 -5.59
CA GLY A 314 -13.11 14.25 -6.93
C GLY A 314 -14.04 13.22 -7.56
N THR A 315 -14.56 12.28 -6.76
CA THR A 315 -15.51 11.27 -7.24
C THR A 315 -16.86 11.90 -7.61
N GLU A 316 -17.39 12.79 -6.77
CA GLU A 316 -18.62 13.56 -7.09
C GLU A 316 -18.47 14.32 -8.41
N HIS A 317 -17.41 15.11 -8.58
CA HIS A 317 -17.22 15.92 -9.78
C HIS A 317 -17.03 15.09 -11.05
N MET A 318 -16.40 13.91 -10.96
CA MET A 318 -16.22 13.02 -12.12
C MET A 318 -17.53 12.44 -12.66
N PHE A 319 -18.55 12.28 -11.80
CA PHE A 319 -19.83 11.68 -12.18
C PHE A 319 -21.02 12.62 -12.04
N GLU A 320 -20.80 13.91 -11.75
CA GLU A 320 -21.84 14.90 -11.48
C GLU A 320 -22.96 14.90 -12.54
N ALA A 321 -22.59 14.73 -13.82
CA ALA A 321 -23.51 14.72 -14.95
C ALA A 321 -23.83 13.31 -15.51
N ASP A 322 -23.33 12.23 -14.90
CA ASP A 322 -23.39 10.87 -15.42
C ASP A 322 -24.44 10.01 -14.68
N PRO A 323 -25.56 9.62 -15.34
CA PRO A 323 -26.57 8.76 -14.71
C PRO A 323 -26.17 7.28 -14.64
N THR A 324 -25.08 6.87 -15.29
CA THR A 324 -24.61 5.47 -15.28
C THR A 324 -23.85 5.10 -14.01
N VAL A 325 -23.49 6.11 -13.21
CA VAL A 325 -22.85 5.96 -11.90
C VAL A 325 -23.67 6.71 -10.85
N LEU A 326 -24.16 5.98 -9.85
CA LEU A 326 -24.75 6.58 -8.64
C LEU A 326 -23.64 6.75 -7.62
N TYR A 327 -23.29 7.99 -7.28
CA TYR A 327 -22.36 8.30 -6.19
C TYR A 327 -23.11 8.65 -4.92
N CYS A 328 -22.73 8.03 -3.80
CA CYS A 328 -23.33 8.29 -2.50
C CYS A 328 -22.22 8.39 -1.45
N SER A 329 -22.21 9.47 -0.67
CA SER A 329 -21.19 9.71 0.35
C SER A 329 -21.82 9.98 1.72
N LEU A 330 -21.29 9.36 2.77
CA LEU A 330 -21.58 9.72 4.17
C LEU A 330 -20.33 10.30 4.81
N HIS A 331 -20.32 11.60 5.05
CA HIS A 331 -19.14 12.33 5.48
C HIS A 331 -19.48 13.37 6.52
N ARG A 332 -18.48 13.81 7.30
CA ARG A 332 -18.64 15.01 8.11
C ARG A 332 -18.67 16.22 7.21
N TYR A 333 -19.71 17.02 7.38
CA TYR A 333 -19.85 18.31 6.71
C TYR A 333 -19.69 19.45 7.71
N ASP A 334 -20.06 19.21 8.97
CA ASP A 334 -20.12 20.20 10.05
C ASP A 334 -20.93 21.46 9.59
N ASP A 335 -20.88 22.56 10.35
CA ASP A 335 -21.67 23.76 10.03
C ASP A 335 -21.27 24.38 8.68
N GLN A 336 -22.03 24.07 7.63
CA GLN A 336 -21.87 24.58 6.26
C GLN A 336 -20.50 24.29 5.62
N GLY A 337 -20.02 23.05 5.72
CA GLY A 337 -18.75 22.65 5.09
C GLY A 337 -17.52 23.11 5.87
N ALA A 338 -17.65 23.24 7.19
CA ALA A 338 -16.52 23.59 8.05
C ALA A 338 -15.51 22.43 8.19
N PHE A 339 -15.91 21.19 7.88
CA PHE A 339 -15.03 20.03 7.85
C PHE A 339 -14.41 19.83 6.46
N TYR A 340 -13.16 19.38 6.41
CA TYR A 340 -12.47 19.13 5.13
C TYR A 340 -13.23 18.11 4.28
N PRO A 341 -13.34 18.30 2.95
CA PRO A 341 -12.80 19.39 2.13
C PRO A 341 -13.73 20.61 2.00
N GLY A 342 -14.87 20.61 2.69
CA GLY A 342 -15.87 21.69 2.66
C GLY A 342 -16.91 21.60 1.54
N THR A 343 -16.85 20.55 0.72
CA THR A 343 -17.86 20.21 -0.30
C THR A 343 -18.78 19.09 0.19
N GLY A 344 -19.71 18.61 -0.65
CA GLY A 344 -20.63 17.54 -0.28
C GLY A 344 -21.92 18.03 0.37
N ALA A 345 -22.39 19.22 0.03
CA ALA A 345 -23.64 19.74 0.57
C ALA A 345 -24.82 18.79 0.24
N PRO A 346 -25.78 18.56 1.16
CA PRO A 346 -26.91 17.65 0.92
C PRO A 346 -27.81 18.03 -0.27
N ASP A 347 -27.76 19.28 -0.74
CA ASP A 347 -28.47 19.78 -1.92
C ASP A 347 -27.65 19.67 -3.22
N SER A 348 -26.38 19.23 -3.15
CA SER A 348 -25.60 18.81 -4.32
C SER A 348 -26.08 17.44 -4.77
N VAL A 349 -27.01 17.43 -5.73
CA VAL A 349 -27.70 16.22 -6.21
C VAL A 349 -27.32 15.82 -7.64
N GLY A 350 -26.19 16.32 -8.13
CA GLY A 350 -25.74 16.14 -9.52
C GLY A 350 -26.37 17.18 -10.46
N SER A 351 -25.95 17.13 -11.73
CA SER A 351 -26.30 18.12 -12.73
C SER A 351 -26.74 17.45 -14.05
N GLY A 352 -27.52 18.16 -14.87
CA GLY A 352 -27.94 17.66 -16.17
C GLY A 352 -28.61 16.27 -16.10
N ALA A 353 -28.10 15.31 -16.86
CA ALA A 353 -28.60 13.94 -16.86
C ALA A 353 -28.29 13.18 -15.56
N GLY A 354 -27.26 13.58 -14.81
CA GLY A 354 -26.87 13.03 -13.51
C GLY A 354 -27.68 13.57 -12.32
N THR A 355 -28.64 14.48 -12.55
CA THR A 355 -29.52 14.97 -11.46
C THR A 355 -30.26 13.80 -10.81
N GLY A 356 -30.07 13.62 -9.50
CA GLY A 356 -30.61 12.51 -8.71
C GLY A 356 -29.67 11.30 -8.59
N PHE A 357 -28.49 11.34 -9.23
CA PHE A 357 -27.45 10.29 -9.16
C PHE A 357 -26.26 10.66 -8.28
N ASN A 358 -26.38 11.75 -7.51
CA ASN A 358 -25.47 12.13 -6.45
C ASN A 358 -26.24 12.26 -5.14
N VAL A 359 -25.79 11.60 -4.07
CA VAL A 359 -26.46 11.62 -2.76
C VAL A 359 -25.45 11.88 -1.65
N ASN A 360 -25.55 13.05 -1.03
CA ASN A 360 -24.70 13.43 0.09
C ASN A 360 -25.43 13.34 1.42
N VAL A 361 -24.87 12.56 2.33
CA VAL A 361 -25.27 12.48 3.75
C VAL A 361 -24.22 13.21 4.59
N GLY A 362 -24.40 14.53 4.69
CA GLY A 362 -23.52 15.39 5.49
C GLY A 362 -23.85 15.33 6.97
N TRP A 363 -22.98 14.74 7.79
CA TRP A 363 -23.10 14.76 9.24
C TRP A 363 -22.87 16.16 9.80
N PRO A 364 -23.67 16.62 10.78
CA PRO A 364 -23.56 17.97 11.34
C PRO A 364 -22.36 18.15 12.27
N GLY A 365 -21.60 17.08 12.55
CA GLY A 365 -20.50 17.10 13.50
C GLY A 365 -19.85 15.72 13.67
N GLY A 366 -18.79 15.68 14.49
CA GLY A 366 -18.19 14.43 14.93
C GLY A 366 -19.06 13.66 15.93
N GLY A 367 -18.57 12.49 16.35
CA GLY A 367 -19.24 11.63 17.34
C GLY A 367 -20.30 10.69 16.79
N VAL A 368 -20.61 10.76 15.49
CA VAL A 368 -21.47 9.78 14.80
C VAL A 368 -20.87 8.38 14.89
N GLY A 369 -21.70 7.36 15.09
CA GLY A 369 -21.27 5.97 15.21
C GLY A 369 -22.24 5.00 14.56
N ASP A 370 -22.21 3.74 15.00
CA ASP A 370 -22.96 2.65 14.38
C ASP A 370 -24.44 2.97 14.17
N ALA A 371 -25.10 3.57 15.17
CA ALA A 371 -26.54 3.85 15.10
C ALA A 371 -26.90 4.83 13.98
N GLU A 372 -26.13 5.92 13.83
CA GLU A 372 -26.37 6.93 12.80
C GLU A 372 -26.11 6.38 11.40
N TYR A 373 -25.01 5.65 11.22
CA TYR A 373 -24.70 4.99 9.94
C TYR A 373 -25.77 3.95 9.57
N LEU A 374 -26.18 3.10 10.51
CA LEU A 374 -27.22 2.09 10.27
C LEU A 374 -28.57 2.73 9.96
N ALA A 375 -28.93 3.83 10.62
CA ALA A 375 -30.16 4.57 10.33
C ALA A 375 -30.13 5.17 8.92
N ALA A 376 -29.02 5.79 8.50
CA ALA A 376 -28.86 6.30 7.14
C ALA A 376 -28.92 5.18 6.09
N PHE A 377 -28.29 4.03 6.35
CA PHE A 377 -28.34 2.88 5.45
C PHE A 377 -29.76 2.34 5.32
N ASP A 378 -30.45 2.09 6.43
CA ASP A 378 -31.77 1.47 6.43
C ASP A 378 -32.85 2.40 5.85
N SER A 379 -32.86 3.67 6.28
CA SER A 379 -33.96 4.59 5.98
C SER A 379 -33.79 5.36 4.67
N LEU A 380 -32.55 5.52 4.17
CA LEU A 380 -32.26 6.34 2.99
C LEU A 380 -31.53 5.55 1.90
N LEU A 381 -30.34 5.05 2.20
CA LEU A 381 -29.43 4.56 1.16
C LEU A 381 -29.87 3.22 0.56
N MET A 382 -30.19 2.22 1.36
CA MET A 382 -30.63 0.91 0.83
C MET A 382 -31.93 1.00 0.00
N PRO A 383 -32.94 1.81 0.36
CA PRO A 383 -34.06 2.10 -0.53
C PRO A 383 -33.63 2.67 -1.89
N ILE A 384 -32.72 3.66 -1.91
CA ILE A 384 -32.18 4.25 -3.15
C ILE A 384 -31.43 3.19 -3.95
N PHE A 385 -30.55 2.40 -3.32
CA PHE A 385 -29.74 1.39 -4.00
C PHE A 385 -30.58 0.28 -4.62
N ARG A 386 -31.64 -0.17 -3.93
CA ARG A 386 -32.58 -1.15 -4.49
C ARG A 386 -33.36 -0.59 -5.66
N ALA A 387 -33.74 0.69 -5.62
CA ALA A 387 -34.42 1.35 -6.73
C ALA A 387 -33.49 1.54 -7.94
N TYR A 388 -32.23 1.88 -7.70
CA TYR A 388 -31.20 2.00 -8.73
C TYR A 388 -30.81 0.65 -9.33
N ALA A 389 -30.88 -0.44 -8.55
CA ALA A 389 -30.56 -1.81 -8.96
C ALA A 389 -29.17 -1.92 -9.65
N PRO A 390 -28.07 -1.63 -8.92
CA PRO A 390 -26.72 -1.63 -9.47
C PRO A 390 -26.30 -3.03 -9.93
N GLU A 391 -25.43 -3.05 -10.94
CA GLU A 391 -24.79 -4.25 -11.52
C GLU A 391 -23.41 -4.51 -10.91
N LEU A 392 -22.86 -3.51 -10.23
CA LEU A 392 -21.61 -3.52 -9.48
C LEU A 392 -21.69 -2.49 -8.36
N VAL A 393 -21.20 -2.84 -7.18
CA VAL A 393 -21.01 -1.91 -6.05
C VAL A 393 -19.53 -1.72 -5.81
N LEU A 394 -19.08 -0.49 -5.83
CA LEU A 394 -17.75 -0.06 -5.42
C LEU A 394 -17.86 0.69 -4.11
N VAL A 395 -16.94 0.43 -3.19
CA VAL A 395 -16.89 1.12 -1.91
C VAL A 395 -15.56 1.84 -1.77
N SER A 396 -15.60 3.17 -1.71
CA SER A 396 -14.49 3.99 -1.23
C SER A 396 -14.41 3.80 0.28
N ALA A 397 -13.53 2.89 0.70
CA ALA A 397 -13.53 2.31 2.03
C ALA A 397 -12.50 2.99 2.93
N GLY A 398 -12.79 4.21 3.36
CA GLY A 398 -12.06 4.90 4.42
C GLY A 398 -12.46 4.40 5.82
N PHE A 399 -11.52 4.37 6.75
CA PHE A 399 -11.77 3.95 8.15
C PHE A 399 -11.41 5.03 9.16
N ASP A 400 -11.44 6.28 8.73
CA ASP A 400 -11.23 7.46 9.56
C ASP A 400 -12.51 7.97 10.26
N SER A 401 -13.66 7.36 9.95
CA SER A 401 -14.87 7.43 10.78
C SER A 401 -14.82 6.51 12.01
N ALA A 402 -13.76 5.72 12.16
CA ALA A 402 -13.64 4.72 13.20
C ALA A 402 -13.44 5.31 14.61
N LEU A 403 -13.89 4.55 15.62
CA LEU A 403 -13.64 4.90 17.02
C LEU A 403 -12.14 5.04 17.30
N GLY A 404 -11.73 6.22 17.77
CA GLY A 404 -10.34 6.52 18.11
C GLY A 404 -9.58 7.29 17.04
N ASP A 405 -10.22 7.54 15.88
CA ASP A 405 -9.62 8.34 14.82
C ASP A 405 -9.44 9.82 15.26
N PRO A 406 -8.22 10.39 15.15
CA PRO A 406 -7.95 11.76 15.59
C PRO A 406 -8.50 12.84 14.65
N LEU A 407 -8.71 12.53 13.37
CA LEU A 407 -9.17 13.45 12.33
C LEU A 407 -10.70 13.44 12.23
N GLY A 408 -11.28 12.26 11.99
CA GLY A 408 -12.72 12.08 11.83
C GLY A 408 -13.49 12.22 13.14
N ARG A 409 -12.89 11.89 14.29
CA ARG A 409 -13.49 12.04 15.64
C ARG A 409 -14.90 11.44 15.74
N CYS A 410 -15.11 10.35 15.02
CA CYS A 410 -16.34 9.57 15.01
C CYS A 410 -16.18 8.31 15.87
N ARG A 411 -17.19 7.46 15.85
CA ARG A 411 -17.32 6.31 16.75
C ARG A 411 -17.83 5.06 16.03
N LEU A 412 -17.63 4.97 14.72
CA LEU A 412 -18.00 3.78 13.96
C LEU A 412 -17.10 2.62 14.40
N THR A 413 -17.69 1.47 14.70
CA THR A 413 -16.97 0.30 15.21
C THR A 413 -16.68 -0.70 14.08
N PRO A 414 -15.72 -1.63 14.25
CA PRO A 414 -15.52 -2.71 13.27
C PRO A 414 -16.80 -3.53 13.00
N PRO A 415 -17.60 -3.91 14.02
CA PRO A 415 -18.95 -4.46 13.78
C PRO A 415 -19.87 -3.53 12.98
N GLY A 416 -19.77 -2.21 13.15
CA GLY A 416 -20.47 -1.22 12.33
C GLY A 416 -20.16 -1.41 10.84
N TYR A 417 -18.89 -1.29 10.43
CA TYR A 417 -18.47 -1.51 9.03
C TYR A 417 -18.87 -2.88 8.48
N ALA A 418 -18.80 -3.89 9.34
CA ALA A 418 -19.24 -5.24 9.03
C ALA A 418 -20.72 -5.27 8.63
N HIS A 419 -21.58 -4.67 9.45
CA HIS A 419 -23.00 -4.57 9.15
C HIS A 419 -23.27 -3.78 7.87
N LEU A 420 -22.56 -2.66 7.63
CA LEU A 420 -22.71 -1.88 6.39
C LEU A 420 -22.39 -2.73 5.15
N THR A 421 -21.26 -3.44 5.17
CA THR A 421 -20.85 -4.33 4.07
C THR A 421 -21.84 -5.46 3.87
N HIS A 422 -22.34 -6.07 4.95
CA HIS A 422 -23.35 -7.11 4.87
C HIS A 422 -24.64 -6.61 4.21
N MET A 423 -25.11 -5.40 4.54
CA MET A 423 -26.28 -4.81 3.89
C MET A 423 -26.07 -4.65 2.37
N LEU A 424 -24.88 -4.19 1.97
CA LEU A 424 -24.52 -4.04 0.55
C LEU A 424 -24.46 -5.38 -0.18
N SER A 425 -24.08 -6.48 0.49
CA SER A 425 -23.97 -7.83 -0.11
C SER A 425 -25.27 -8.35 -0.73
N SER A 426 -26.41 -7.76 -0.37
CA SER A 426 -27.72 -8.04 -0.97
C SER A 426 -27.93 -7.41 -2.36
N LEU A 427 -27.04 -6.51 -2.79
CA LEU A 427 -27.09 -5.79 -4.06
C LEU A 427 -26.16 -6.44 -5.10
N ALA A 428 -26.40 -6.21 -6.39
CA ALA A 428 -25.53 -6.63 -7.49
C ALA A 428 -25.10 -8.11 -7.44
N GLU A 429 -25.93 -9.00 -6.89
CA GLU A 429 -25.61 -10.43 -6.67
C GLU A 429 -24.34 -10.65 -5.82
N GLY A 430 -24.00 -9.67 -4.97
CA GLY A 430 -22.79 -9.67 -4.15
C GLY A 430 -21.53 -9.21 -4.88
N LYS A 431 -21.63 -8.67 -6.11
CA LYS A 431 -20.52 -8.05 -6.84
C LYS A 431 -20.09 -6.74 -6.18
N ILE A 432 -19.26 -6.86 -5.16
CA ILE A 432 -18.77 -5.75 -4.35
C ILE A 432 -17.26 -5.69 -4.41
N VAL A 433 -16.72 -4.50 -4.67
CA VAL A 433 -15.29 -4.22 -4.53
C VAL A 433 -15.09 -3.07 -3.55
N LEU A 434 -14.38 -3.33 -2.46
CA LEU A 434 -13.91 -2.30 -1.54
C LEU A 434 -12.53 -1.85 -2.01
N ALA A 435 -12.23 -0.55 -1.92
CA ALA A 435 -10.91 0.01 -2.14
C ALA A 435 -10.53 0.88 -0.95
N LEU A 436 -9.35 0.67 -0.38
CA LEU A 436 -8.89 1.44 0.79
C LEU A 436 -8.70 2.92 0.41
N GLU A 437 -9.32 3.81 1.18
CA GLU A 437 -9.07 5.27 1.16
C GLU A 437 -8.23 5.67 2.37
N ASN A 438 -8.70 6.53 3.29
CA ASN A 438 -7.94 6.94 4.46
C ASN A 438 -8.01 5.95 5.63
N VAL A 439 -6.95 5.92 6.44
CA VAL A 439 -6.84 5.12 7.67
C VAL A 439 -6.02 5.88 8.72
N CYS A 440 -6.47 5.91 9.98
CA CYS A 440 -5.68 6.55 11.04
C CYS A 440 -5.49 5.74 12.34
N VAL A 441 -6.09 4.55 12.53
CA VAL A 441 -5.92 3.79 13.81
C VAL A 441 -5.58 2.31 13.60
N CYS A 442 -4.31 1.95 13.86
CA CYS A 442 -3.75 0.62 13.56
C CYS A 442 -4.51 -0.56 14.18
N GLY A 443 -5.02 -0.44 15.41
CA GLY A 443 -5.73 -1.51 16.11
C GLY A 443 -7.12 -1.80 15.54
N VAL A 444 -7.89 -0.75 15.22
CA VAL A 444 -9.26 -0.87 14.73
C VAL A 444 -9.27 -1.34 13.27
N CYS A 445 -8.31 -0.87 12.46
CA CYS A 445 -8.14 -1.29 11.07
C CYS A 445 -7.85 -2.80 10.96
N SER A 446 -6.99 -3.35 11.83
CA SER A 446 -6.67 -4.78 11.80
C SER A 446 -7.91 -5.67 12.02
N GLN A 447 -8.83 -5.26 12.89
CA GLN A 447 -10.08 -5.97 13.14
C GLN A 447 -11.07 -5.85 11.97
N ILE A 448 -11.11 -4.68 11.33
CA ILE A 448 -11.92 -4.43 10.13
C ILE A 448 -11.43 -5.29 8.96
N PHE A 449 -10.12 -5.35 8.73
CA PHE A 449 -9.52 -6.17 7.67
C PHE A 449 -9.75 -7.67 7.91
N ALA A 450 -9.62 -8.14 9.15
CA ALA A 450 -9.91 -9.53 9.52
C ALA A 450 -11.38 -9.90 9.26
N TRP A 451 -12.31 -8.94 9.37
CA TRP A 451 -13.72 -9.15 9.07
C TRP A 451 -14.02 -9.11 7.58
N ALA A 452 -13.46 -8.15 6.82
CA ALA A 452 -13.70 -8.05 5.37
C ALA A 452 -13.21 -9.28 4.58
N CYS A 453 -12.37 -10.13 5.20
CA CYS A 453 -11.91 -11.40 4.66
C CYS A 453 -12.83 -12.60 5.01
N LYS A 454 -13.82 -12.42 5.90
CA LYS A 454 -14.83 -13.43 6.28
C LYS A 454 -16.13 -13.18 5.52
#